data_AF-A0A1M5UUT4-F1
#
_entry.id   AF-A0A1M5UUT4-F1
#
_cell.length_a   1.000
_cell.length_b   1.000
_cell.length_c   1.000
_cell.angle_alpha   90.00
_cell.angle_beta   90.00
_cell.angle_gamma   90.00
#
_symmetry.space_group_name_H-M   'P 1'
#
loop_
_entity.id
_entity.type
_entity.pdbx_description
1 polymer ?
#
loop_
_entity_poly.entity_id
_entity_poly.type
_entity_poly.pdbx_seq_one_letter_code
_entity_poly.pdbx_strand_id
1 'polypeptide(L)'
;MYCLRAATTFVLKLSLCVVWVAACKPESKSTFTDTKAVPKEYATTFKLRPCEVMIVEDYGKLSDASDNTPPKAIREVRDEATLHQILTLAAALPDEGQIMKKMAGDVPLLRTTLMYADDTIFFDYYNASVKTPSTSFYANPPQEEKALYELLQSLIK
;
A
#
# COMPACT_ATOMS: atom_id res chain seq x y z
N MET A 1 50.23 -51.26 48.50
CA MET A 1 48.77 -51.23 48.72
C MET A 1 48.09 -51.49 47.39
N TYR A 2 47.19 -52.48 47.37
CA TYR A 2 46.31 -52.90 46.28
C TYR A 2 45.44 -51.72 45.79
N CYS A 3 44.93 -51.61 44.56
CA CYS A 3 44.18 -52.61 43.82
C CYS A 3 43.99 -52.20 42.34
N LEU A 4 44.11 -53.16 41.43
CA LEU A 4 43.50 -53.16 40.08
C LEU A 4 42.02 -53.59 40.18
N ARG A 5 41.14 -52.96 39.37
CA ARG A 5 40.01 -53.53 38.58
C ARG A 5 39.05 -52.39 38.23
N ALA A 6 38.86 -52.03 36.96
CA ALA A 6 38.20 -52.73 35.85
C ALA A 6 36.72 -52.30 35.68
N ALA A 7 36.48 -51.70 34.51
CA ALA A 7 35.29 -51.73 33.67
C ALA A 7 33.90 -51.44 34.29
N THR A 8 33.22 -50.44 33.74
CA THR A 8 31.92 -50.67 33.08
C THR A 8 31.52 -49.46 32.23
N THR A 9 31.36 -49.74 30.94
CA THR A 9 30.66 -48.96 29.93
C THR A 9 29.22 -48.70 30.33
N PHE A 10 28.75 -47.45 30.22
CA PHE A 10 27.37 -47.17 29.83
C PHE A 10 27.35 -45.97 28.88
N VAL A 11 27.14 -46.29 27.61
CA VAL A 11 26.75 -45.36 26.56
C VAL A 11 25.31 -44.96 26.85
N LEU A 12 25.07 -43.70 27.22
CA LEU A 12 23.74 -43.11 27.06
C LEU A 12 23.85 -41.91 26.13
N LYS A 13 23.65 -42.20 24.84
CA LYS A 13 23.29 -41.21 23.83
C LYS A 13 21.88 -40.71 24.16
N LEU A 14 21.79 -39.61 24.90
CA LEU A 14 20.58 -38.79 24.91
C LEU A 14 20.63 -37.90 23.66
N SER A 15 20.16 -38.48 22.56
CA SER A 15 19.73 -37.71 21.39
C SER A 15 18.50 -36.91 21.81
N LEU A 16 18.70 -35.68 22.29
CA LEU A 16 17.65 -34.68 22.27
C LEU A 16 17.40 -34.33 20.81
N CYS A 17 16.41 -34.98 20.21
CA CYS A 17 15.73 -34.45 19.03
C CYS A 17 15.11 -33.11 19.44
N VAL A 18 15.86 -32.03 19.28
CA VAL A 18 15.28 -30.69 19.20
C VAL A 18 14.50 -30.69 17.90
N VAL A 19 13.22 -31.02 18.02
CA VAL A 19 12.24 -30.78 16.98
C VAL A 19 12.19 -29.26 16.83
N TRP A 20 13.04 -28.73 15.95
CA TRP A 20 12.81 -27.44 15.34
C TRP A 20 11.52 -27.62 14.55
N VAL A 21 10.40 -27.37 15.23
CA VAL A 21 9.17 -26.97 14.57
C VAL A 21 9.56 -25.68 13.87
N ALA A 22 10.00 -25.81 12.62
CA ALA A 22 9.95 -24.73 11.66
C ALA A 22 8.50 -24.28 11.73
N ALA A 23 8.27 -23.18 12.45
CA ALA A 23 7.02 -22.48 12.40
C ALA A 23 6.86 -22.13 10.93
N CYS A 24 6.06 -22.94 10.22
CA CYS A 24 5.37 -22.50 9.03
C CYS A 24 4.65 -21.23 9.47
N LYS A 25 5.32 -20.08 9.29
CA LYS A 25 4.61 -18.82 9.21
C LYS A 25 3.55 -19.09 8.14
N PRO A 26 2.26 -19.06 8.48
CA PRO A 26 1.27 -19.05 7.42
C PRO A 26 1.64 -17.84 6.58
N GLU A 27 2.08 -18.11 5.35
CA GLU A 27 2.21 -17.10 4.33
C GLU A 27 0.80 -16.56 4.20
N SER A 28 0.57 -15.45 4.91
CA SER A 28 -0.62 -14.64 4.78
C SER A 28 -0.60 -14.20 3.34
N LYS A 29 -1.27 -14.98 2.48
CA LYS A 29 -1.82 -14.41 1.26
C LYS A 29 -2.63 -13.22 1.75
N SER A 30 -2.18 -12.03 1.39
CA SER A 30 -2.93 -10.79 1.49
C SER A 30 -4.28 -11.09 0.85
N THR A 31 -5.25 -11.47 1.67
CA THR A 31 -6.60 -11.69 1.22
C THR A 31 -7.06 -10.29 0.85
N PHE A 32 -7.10 -10.04 -0.46
CA PHE A 32 -7.68 -8.85 -1.05
C PHE A 32 -8.97 -8.57 -0.29
N THR A 33 -8.89 -7.60 0.60
CA THR A 33 -10.00 -7.25 1.46
C THR A 33 -10.88 -6.47 0.51
N ASP A 34 -11.93 -7.14 0.04
CA ASP A 34 -13.05 -6.53 -0.65
C ASP A 34 -13.32 -5.20 0.04
N THR A 35 -12.98 -4.09 -0.62
CA THR A 35 -13.00 -2.70 -0.12
C THR A 35 -14.46 -2.23 0.04
N LYS A 36 -15.30 -3.11 0.60
CA LYS A 36 -16.69 -2.86 0.90
C LYS A 36 -16.76 -1.85 2.03
N ALA A 37 -17.20 -0.65 1.63
CA ALA A 37 -17.76 0.38 2.47
C ALA A 37 -16.84 0.92 3.59
N VAL A 38 -15.55 1.08 3.32
CA VAL A 38 -14.77 2.08 4.08
C VAL A 38 -15.24 3.45 3.59
N PRO A 39 -15.72 4.35 4.47
CA PRO A 39 -16.01 5.72 4.08
C PRO A 39 -14.79 6.29 3.35
N LYS A 40 -14.99 6.84 2.15
CA LYS A 40 -13.89 7.46 1.40
C LYS A 40 -13.48 8.74 2.11
N GLU A 41 -12.60 8.63 3.09
CA GLU A 41 -11.93 9.75 3.70
C GLU A 41 -10.71 10.10 2.84
N TYR A 42 -10.88 11.15 2.03
CA TYR A 42 -9.76 11.72 1.30
C TYR A 42 -8.79 12.34 2.30
N ALA A 43 -7.49 12.24 1.99
CA ALA A 43 -6.45 12.84 2.81
C ALA A 43 -6.74 14.33 3.05
N THR A 44 -6.91 14.74 4.30
CA THR A 44 -7.10 16.14 4.69
C THR A 44 -5.82 16.95 4.55
N THR A 45 -4.67 16.28 4.54
CA THR A 45 -3.34 16.82 4.25
C THR A 45 -2.48 15.80 3.51
N PHE A 46 -1.56 16.28 2.68
CA PHE A 46 -0.54 15.43 2.05
C PHE A 46 0.73 15.25 2.91
N LYS A 47 0.76 15.76 4.14
CA LYS A 47 1.83 15.46 5.12
C LYS A 47 1.61 14.08 5.75
N LEU A 48 1.81 13.06 4.92
CA LEU A 48 1.48 11.68 5.23
C LEU A 48 2.57 11.02 6.06
N ARG A 49 2.15 10.16 6.99
CA ARG A 49 3.07 9.31 7.75
C ARG A 49 3.60 8.16 6.87
N PRO A 50 4.78 7.58 7.22
CA PRO A 50 5.30 6.40 6.54
C PRO A 50 4.27 5.26 6.48
N CYS A 51 4.16 4.59 5.33
CA CYS A 51 3.27 3.45 5.13
C CYS A 51 4.09 2.21 4.75
N GLU A 52 3.56 1.03 5.10
CA GLU A 52 4.18 -0.27 4.73
C GLU A 52 3.62 -0.82 3.43
N VAL A 53 2.39 -0.43 3.08
CA VAL A 53 1.69 -0.93 1.90
C VAL A 53 0.90 0.19 1.24
N MET A 54 1.00 0.25 -0.08
CA MET A 54 0.14 1.05 -0.93
C MET A 54 -0.48 0.16 -2.00
N ILE A 55 -1.75 0.39 -2.30
CA ILE A 55 -2.45 -0.23 -3.43
C ILE A 55 -2.70 0.86 -4.46
N VAL A 56 -2.34 0.58 -5.71
CA VAL A 56 -2.64 1.46 -6.85
C VAL A 56 -3.59 0.71 -7.79
N GLU A 57 -4.70 1.34 -8.16
CA GLU A 57 -5.79 0.76 -8.93
C GLU A 57 -6.08 1.62 -10.16
N ASP A 58 -5.96 1.04 -11.36
CA ASP A 58 -6.37 1.67 -12.62
C ASP A 58 -7.76 1.19 -13.01
N TYR A 59 -8.72 2.10 -13.11
CA TYR A 59 -10.08 1.81 -13.54
C TYR A 59 -10.30 2.04 -15.05
N GLY A 60 -9.29 2.52 -15.78
CA GLY A 60 -9.40 2.85 -17.20
C GLY A 60 -10.21 4.11 -17.44
N LYS A 61 -11.54 4.05 -17.25
CA LYS A 61 -12.45 5.21 -17.29
C LYS A 61 -13.62 4.98 -16.34
N LEU A 62 -13.96 5.97 -15.53
CA LEU A 62 -15.11 5.94 -14.64
C LEU A 62 -15.82 7.31 -14.62
N SER A 63 -17.15 7.31 -14.51
CA SER A 63 -17.92 8.47 -14.08
C SER A 63 -18.10 8.46 -12.56
N ASP A 64 -18.63 9.56 -12.00
CA ASP A 64 -18.82 9.73 -10.55
C ASP A 64 -19.65 8.60 -9.87
N ALA A 65 -20.39 7.79 -10.64
CA ALA A 65 -21.07 6.59 -10.18
C ALA A 65 -20.09 5.41 -10.08
N SER A 66 -19.28 5.38 -9.01
CA SER A 66 -18.20 4.39 -8.84
C SER A 66 -18.59 3.08 -8.17
N ASP A 67 -19.84 2.93 -7.78
CA ASP A 67 -20.21 1.86 -6.87
C ASP A 67 -20.30 0.54 -7.64
N ASN A 68 -19.29 -0.32 -7.42
CA ASN A 68 -19.16 -1.71 -7.90
C ASN A 68 -18.47 -1.96 -9.26
N THR A 69 -17.80 -0.98 -9.87
CA THR A 69 -16.91 -1.30 -11.00
C THR A 69 -15.58 -1.84 -10.47
N PRO A 70 -15.12 -3.04 -10.88
CA PRO A 70 -13.79 -3.51 -10.52
C PRO A 70 -12.72 -2.75 -11.29
N PRO A 71 -11.53 -2.51 -10.70
CA PRO A 71 -10.42 -1.92 -11.43
C PRO A 71 -9.94 -2.85 -12.55
N LYS A 72 -9.48 -2.24 -13.65
CA LYS A 72 -8.89 -2.94 -14.79
C LYS A 72 -7.53 -3.55 -14.43
N ALA A 73 -6.77 -2.89 -13.57
CA ALA A 73 -5.50 -3.37 -13.07
C ALA A 73 -5.27 -2.90 -11.63
N ILE A 74 -4.60 -3.74 -10.83
CA ILE A 74 -4.23 -3.46 -9.45
C ILE A 74 -2.77 -3.81 -9.25
N ARG A 75 -2.05 -2.95 -8.52
CA ARG A 75 -0.71 -3.22 -8.02
C ARG A 75 -0.64 -2.96 -6.52
N GLU A 76 -0.16 -3.95 -5.77
CA GLU A 76 0.30 -3.76 -4.39
C GLU A 76 1.79 -3.38 -4.40
N VAL A 77 2.14 -2.32 -3.67
CA VAL A 77 3.49 -1.76 -3.56
C VAL A 77 3.94 -1.90 -2.10
N ARG A 78 5.04 -2.63 -1.89
CA ARG A 78 5.71 -2.82 -0.59
C ARG A 78 7.17 -2.38 -0.58
N ASP A 79 7.69 -1.96 -1.73
CA ASP A 79 9.07 -1.52 -1.84
C ASP A 79 9.26 -0.20 -1.11
N GLU A 80 10.07 -0.21 -0.06
CA GLU A 80 10.24 0.92 0.86
C GLU A 80 10.77 2.17 0.15
N ALA A 81 11.72 2.01 -0.78
CA ALA A 81 12.29 3.12 -1.54
C ALA A 81 11.23 3.79 -2.43
N THR A 82 10.42 2.98 -3.12
CA THR A 82 9.32 3.46 -3.95
C THR A 82 8.25 4.16 -3.10
N LEU A 83 7.84 3.55 -1.98
CA LEU A 83 6.87 4.15 -1.06
C LEU A 83 7.38 5.48 -0.51
N HIS A 84 8.65 5.55 -0.10
CA HIS A 84 9.26 6.78 0.38
C HIS A 84 9.26 7.88 -0.69
N GLN A 85 9.60 7.54 -1.95
CA GLN A 85 9.57 8.49 -3.05
C GLN A 85 8.16 9.02 -3.30
N ILE A 86 7.15 8.15 -3.30
CA ILE A 86 5.75 8.51 -3.46
C ILE A 86 5.29 9.47 -2.36
N LEU A 87 5.57 9.13 -1.10
CA LEU A 87 5.19 9.97 0.05
C LEU A 87 5.91 11.32 0.03
N THR A 88 7.17 11.36 -0.42
CA THR A 88 7.94 12.60 -0.56
C THR A 88 7.31 13.54 -1.60
N LEU A 89 6.94 12.99 -2.77
CA LEU A 89 6.26 13.76 -3.82
C LEU A 89 4.88 14.23 -3.35
N ALA A 90 4.12 13.37 -2.68
CA ALA A 90 2.82 13.73 -2.12
C ALA A 90 2.97 14.87 -1.11
N ALA A 91 3.92 14.79 -0.19
CA ALA A 91 4.17 15.82 0.83
C ALA A 91 4.59 17.18 0.26
N ALA A 92 5.03 17.26 -1.00
CA ALA A 92 5.32 18.53 -1.67
C ALA A 92 4.08 19.21 -2.27
N LEU A 93 2.96 18.50 -2.35
CA LEU A 93 1.71 19.06 -2.86
C LEU A 93 1.07 20.02 -1.84
N PRO A 94 0.41 21.10 -2.30
CA PRO A 94 -0.46 21.90 -1.45
C PRO A 94 -1.60 21.06 -0.88
N ASP A 95 -2.04 21.31 0.35
CA ASP A 95 -3.11 20.51 0.96
C ASP A 95 -4.47 20.67 0.26
N GLU A 96 -4.74 21.86 -0.30
CA GLU A 96 -6.04 22.19 -0.89
C GLU A 96 -5.94 22.67 -2.34
N GLY A 97 -6.87 22.18 -3.16
CA GLY A 97 -7.14 22.68 -4.50
C GLY A 97 -8.05 23.92 -4.47
N GLN A 98 -7.90 24.80 -5.46
CA GLN A 98 -8.63 26.07 -5.54
C GLN A 98 -9.86 25.99 -6.44
N ILE A 99 -9.97 24.94 -7.28
CA ILE A 99 -11.01 24.84 -8.30
C ILE A 99 -11.77 23.52 -8.23
N MET A 100 -13.06 23.59 -8.47
CA MET A 100 -13.85 22.41 -8.80
C MET A 100 -13.79 22.18 -10.31
N LYS A 101 -13.39 20.98 -10.74
CA LYS A 101 -13.43 20.58 -12.15
C LYS A 101 -14.66 19.71 -12.36
N LYS A 102 -15.56 20.14 -13.24
CA LYS A 102 -16.67 19.28 -13.68
C LYS A 102 -16.13 18.24 -14.65
N MET A 103 -16.12 16.97 -14.24
CA MET A 103 -15.75 15.88 -15.13
C MET A 103 -16.93 15.58 -16.06
N ALA A 104 -16.71 15.66 -17.37
CA ALA A 104 -17.73 15.36 -18.36
C ALA A 104 -17.63 13.89 -18.77
N GLY A 105 -18.64 13.08 -18.41
CA GLY A 105 -18.69 11.66 -18.75
C GLY A 105 -17.62 10.83 -18.02
N ASP A 106 -17.24 9.70 -18.62
CA ASP A 106 -16.23 8.80 -18.04
C ASP A 106 -14.82 9.33 -18.30
N VAL A 107 -14.09 9.61 -17.22
CA VAL A 107 -12.70 10.09 -17.27
C VAL A 107 -11.76 9.04 -16.73
N PRO A 108 -10.48 9.02 -17.14
CA PRO A 108 -9.49 8.14 -16.54
C PRO A 108 -9.42 8.33 -15.03
N LEU A 109 -9.51 7.24 -14.29
CA LEU A 109 -9.44 7.21 -12.84
C LEU A 109 -8.31 6.28 -12.40
N LEU A 110 -7.38 6.84 -11.65
CA LEU A 110 -6.36 6.10 -10.93
C LEU A 110 -6.59 6.34 -9.43
N ARG A 111 -6.84 5.28 -8.66
CA ARG A 111 -6.96 5.36 -7.22
C ARG A 111 -5.68 4.86 -6.57
N THR A 112 -5.26 5.56 -5.54
CA THR A 112 -4.18 5.13 -4.66
C THR A 112 -4.74 5.02 -3.25
N THR A 113 -4.50 3.88 -2.63
CA THR A 113 -4.98 3.55 -1.29
C THR A 113 -3.77 3.26 -0.41
N LEU A 114 -3.52 4.14 0.55
CA LEU A 114 -2.52 3.97 1.59
C LEU A 114 -3.14 3.14 2.72
N MET A 115 -2.52 2.01 3.04
CA MET A 115 -2.98 1.10 4.08
C MET A 115 -2.11 1.31 5.33
N TYR A 116 -2.74 1.71 6.43
CA TYR A 116 -2.10 1.78 7.74
C TYR A 116 -2.77 0.80 8.71
N ALA A 117 -2.19 0.65 9.91
CA ALA A 117 -2.71 -0.27 10.92
C ALA A 117 -4.09 0.15 11.47
N ASP A 118 -4.35 1.45 11.48
CA ASP A 118 -5.46 2.12 12.15
C ASP A 118 -6.39 2.89 11.21
N ASP A 119 -5.95 3.22 9.99
CA ASP A 119 -6.78 3.90 9.00
C ASP A 119 -6.39 3.58 7.54
N THR A 120 -7.15 4.15 6.61
CA THR A 120 -6.88 4.07 5.18
C THR A 120 -7.10 5.43 4.55
N ILE A 121 -6.14 5.86 3.74
CA ILE A 121 -6.16 7.17 3.08
C ILE A 121 -6.21 6.97 1.56
N PHE A 122 -7.04 7.76 0.89
CA PHE A 122 -7.25 7.67 -0.55
C PHE A 122 -6.73 8.91 -1.30
N PHE A 123 -6.06 8.68 -2.44
CA PHE A 123 -5.85 9.66 -3.51
C PHE A 123 -6.54 9.19 -4.77
N ASP A 124 -7.50 9.98 -5.26
CA ASP A 124 -8.10 9.73 -6.56
C ASP A 124 -7.53 10.74 -7.56
N TYR A 125 -6.96 10.23 -8.65
CA TYR A 125 -6.57 11.03 -9.81
C TYR A 125 -7.62 10.89 -10.89
N TYR A 126 -8.29 12.00 -11.19
CA TYR A 126 -9.22 12.11 -12.31
C TYR A 126 -8.53 12.83 -13.46
N ASN A 127 -8.38 12.15 -14.59
CA ASN A 127 -7.69 12.68 -15.77
C ASN A 127 -6.32 13.30 -15.41
N ALA A 128 -5.50 12.52 -14.68
CA ALA A 128 -4.19 12.91 -14.17
C ALA A 128 -4.15 14.10 -13.19
N SER A 129 -5.30 14.60 -12.71
CA SER A 129 -5.38 15.61 -11.65
C SER A 129 -5.78 14.96 -10.32
N VAL A 130 -5.00 15.19 -9.27
CA VAL A 130 -5.32 14.68 -7.93
C VAL A 130 -6.51 15.43 -7.34
N LYS A 131 -7.46 14.67 -6.80
CA LYS A 131 -8.55 15.21 -6.00
C LYS A 131 -8.03 15.51 -4.59
N THR A 132 -8.14 16.77 -4.21
CA THR A 132 -7.86 17.29 -2.86
C THR A 132 -9.15 17.28 -2.02
N PRO A 133 -9.11 17.61 -0.71
CA PRO A 133 -10.30 17.65 0.13
C PRO A 133 -11.46 18.42 -0.50
N SER A 134 -12.70 18.05 -0.14
CA SER A 134 -13.92 18.74 -0.58
C SER A 134 -14.11 18.84 -2.10
N THR A 135 -13.65 17.83 -2.87
CA THR A 135 -13.83 17.71 -4.34
C THR A 135 -13.06 18.71 -5.21
N SER A 136 -11.96 19.27 -4.68
CA SER A 136 -11.19 20.32 -5.36
C SER A 136 -9.96 19.79 -6.10
N PHE A 137 -9.42 20.61 -7.01
CA PHE A 137 -8.20 20.39 -7.79
C PHE A 137 -7.34 21.65 -7.82
N TYR A 138 -6.05 21.53 -8.14
CA TYR A 138 -5.20 22.70 -8.33
C TYR A 138 -5.56 23.45 -9.61
N ALA A 139 -5.65 24.79 -9.50
CA ALA A 139 -5.80 25.66 -10.66
C ALA A 139 -4.53 25.67 -11.52
N ASN A 140 -3.38 25.68 -10.84
CA ASN A 140 -2.05 25.60 -11.42
C ASN A 140 -1.33 24.39 -10.80
N PRO A 141 -1.45 23.20 -11.40
CA PRO A 141 -0.75 21.98 -10.99
C PRO A 141 0.73 22.22 -10.65
N PRO A 142 1.20 21.90 -9.43
CA PRO A 142 2.63 21.86 -9.15
C PRO A 142 3.29 20.74 -9.95
N GLN A 143 4.59 20.85 -10.22
CA GLN A 143 5.32 19.85 -11.02
C GLN A 143 5.25 18.46 -10.38
N GLU A 144 5.20 18.41 -9.06
CA GLU A 144 5.14 17.21 -8.25
C GLU A 144 3.85 16.43 -8.46
N GLU A 145 2.72 17.07 -8.81
CA GLU A 145 1.47 16.37 -9.12
C GLU A 145 1.65 15.48 -10.35
N LYS A 146 2.27 16.02 -11.39
CA LYS A 146 2.58 15.29 -12.62
C LYS A 146 3.59 14.18 -12.36
N ALA A 147 4.68 14.48 -11.65
CA ALA A 147 5.72 13.50 -11.35
C ALA A 147 5.17 12.32 -10.53
N LEU A 148 4.31 12.62 -9.55
CA LEU A 148 3.64 11.61 -8.73
C LEU A 148 2.68 10.77 -9.58
N TYR A 149 1.85 11.39 -10.41
CA TYR A 149 0.95 10.66 -11.31
C TYR A 149 1.71 9.72 -12.25
N GLU A 150 2.79 10.20 -12.89
CA GLU A 150 3.60 9.41 -13.81
C GLU A 150 4.28 8.23 -13.10
N LEU A 151 4.79 8.44 -11.88
CA LEU A 151 5.34 7.39 -11.03
C LEU A 151 4.28 6.33 -10.75
N LEU A 152 3.10 6.71 -10.22
CA LEU A 152 2.03 5.78 -9.90
C LEU A 152 1.55 5.00 -11.14
N GLN A 153 1.41 5.67 -12.28
CA GLN A 153 1.00 5.03 -13.53
C GLN A 153 2.05 4.02 -14.02
N SER A 154 3.34 4.27 -13.80
CA SER A 154 4.40 3.33 -14.18
C SER A 154 4.38 2.01 -13.40
N LEU A 155 3.77 2.00 -12.20
CA LEU A 155 3.73 0.82 -11.32
C LEU A 155 2.67 -0.21 -11.75
N ILE A 156 1.70 0.20 -12.57
CA ILE A 156 0.58 -0.65 -13.02
C ILE A 156 0.69 -1.04 -14.50
N LYS A 157 1.60 -0.40 -15.26
CA LYS A 157 1.83 -0.70 -16.69
C LYS A 157 2.49 -2.05 -16.94
#